data_AF-A0A1G9Y5G5-F1
#
_entry.id   AF-A0A1G9Y5G5-F1
#
_cell.length_a   1.000
_cell.length_b   1.000
_cell.length_c   1.000
_cell.angle_alpha   90.00
_cell.angle_beta   90.00
_cell.angle_gamma   90.00
#
_symmetry.space_group_name_H-M   'P 1'
#
loop_
_entity.id
_entity.type
_entity.pdbx_description
1 polymer ?
#
loop_
_entity_poly.entity_id
_entity_poly.type
_entity_poly.pdbx_seq_one_letter_code
_entity_poly.pdbx_strand_id
1 'polypeptide(L)' 'MKIAVIYKSKTGFTKKYAEWIAEAVSADIFEISTVHIPMLDIYDTIIYGGSVHISEIIGVKLITENMD' A
#
# COMPACT_ATOMS: atom_id res chain seq x y z
N MET A 1 -6.44 -14.08 8.28
CA MET A 1 -6.09 -13.37 7.03
C MET A 1 -5.41 -12.08 7.42
N LYS A 2 -4.12 -11.94 7.12
CA LYS A 2 -3.33 -10.75 7.39
C LYS A 2 -3.35 -9.84 6.17
N ILE A 3 -3.74 -8.59 6.38
CA ILE A 3 -3.87 -7.60 5.32
C ILE A 3 -2.90 -6.46 5.59
N ALA A 4 -2.18 -6.02 4.56
CA ALA A 4 -1.37 -4.81 4.60
C ALA A 4 -1.96 -3.77 3.64
N VAL A 5 -2.17 -2.55 4.14
CA VAL A 5 -2.49 -1.37 3.33
C VAL A 5 -1.23 -0.56 3.15
N ILE A 6 -0.73 -0.50 1.93
CA ILE A 6 0.47 0.26 1.57
C ILE A 6 0.04 1.50 0.81
N TYR A 7 0.54 2.67 1.17
CA TYR A 7 0.19 3.90 0.47
C TYR A 7 1.37 4.77 0.10
N LYS A 8 1.21 5.52 -1.00
CA LYS A 8 2.08 6.65 -1.35
C LYS A 8 1.26 7.93 -1.38
N SER A 9 1.62 8.90 -0.55
CA SER A 9 0.94 10.19 -0.50
C SER A 9 1.93 11.35 -0.48
N LYS A 10 1.73 12.31 -1.39
CA LYS A 10 2.51 13.56 -1.42
C LYS A 10 1.88 14.67 -0.56
N THR A 11 0.55 14.74 -0.56
CA THR A 11 -0.23 15.82 0.08
C THR A 11 -1.17 15.33 1.18
N GLY A 12 -1.14 14.03 1.51
CA GLY A 12 -1.94 13.44 2.60
C GLY A 12 -3.32 12.90 2.20
N PHE A 13 -3.83 13.19 1.00
CA PHE A 13 -5.13 12.66 0.56
C PHE A 13 -5.16 11.13 0.53
N THR A 14 -4.22 10.50 -0.16
CA THR A 14 -4.12 9.03 -0.22
C THR A 14 -3.96 8.40 1.15
N LYS A 15 -3.20 9.05 2.05
CA LYS A 15 -2.99 8.58 3.42
C LYS A 15 -4.33 8.46 4.16
N LYS A 16 -5.17 9.50 4.09
CA LYS A 16 -6.48 9.52 4.73
C LYS A 16 -7.38 8.35 4.28
N TYR A 17 -7.41 8.06 2.98
CA TYR A 17 -8.17 6.91 2.47
C TYR A 17 -7.55 5.57 2.88
N ALA A 18 -6.22 5.47 2.90
CA ALA A 18 -5.53 4.28 3.34
C ALA A 18 -5.82 3.99 4.83
N GLU A 19 -5.83 5.01 5.68
CA GLU A 19 -6.19 4.91 7.11
C GLU A 19 -7.62 4.39 7.29
N TRP A 20 -8.59 4.95 6.56
CA TRP A 20 -9.98 4.47 6.60
C TRP A 20 -10.15 3.03 6.14
N ILE A 21 -9.46 2.64 5.06
CA ILE A 21 -9.49 1.26 4.55
C ILE A 21 -8.86 0.33 5.59
N ALA A 22 -7.70 0.69 6.13
CA ALA A 22 -7.00 -0.11 7.13
C ALA A 22 -7.85 -0.32 8.38
N GLU A 23 -8.53 0.73 8.86
CA GLU A 23 -9.48 0.63 9.97
C GLU A 23 -10.66 -0.29 9.63
N ALA A 24 -11.28 -0.11 8.47
CA ALA A 24 -12.45 -0.88 8.05
C ALA A 24 -12.18 -2.38 7.88
N VAL A 25 -10.96 -2.75 7.49
CA VAL A 25 -10.56 -4.16 7.29
C VAL A 25 -9.63 -4.71 8.37
N SER A 26 -9.36 -3.94 9.43
CA SER A 26 -8.43 -4.29 10.51
C SER A 26 -7.05 -4.73 9.98
N ALA A 27 -6.45 -3.91 9.13
CA ALA A 27 -5.18 -4.15 8.46
C ALA A 27 -4.03 -3.34 9.05
N ASP A 28 -2.80 -3.84 8.89
CA ASP A 28 -1.59 -3.06 9.13
C ASP A 28 -1.42 -2.01 8.03
N ILE A 29 -0.92 -0.83 8.35
CA ILE A 29 -0.77 0.28 7.41
C ILE A 29 0.67 0.78 7.32
N PHE A 30 1.18 0.96 6.10
CA PHE A 30 2.55 1.39 5.83
C PHE A 30 2.60 2.47 4.77
N GLU A 31 3.48 3.46 4.96
CA GLU A 31 3.89 4.34 3.87
C GLU A 31 4.89 3.58 2.98
N ILE A 32 4.81 3.71 1.67
CA ILE A 32 5.70 3.01 0.73
C ILE A 32 7.19 3.21 1.04
N SER A 33 7.58 4.37 1.59
CA SER A 33 8.97 4.67 1.94
C SER A 33 9.50 3.83 3.11
N THR A 34 8.62 3.23 3.91
CA THR A 34 8.98 2.38 5.05
C THR A 34 8.84 0.88 4.75
N VAL A 35 8.40 0.51 3.54
CA VAL A 35 8.16 -0.87 3.15
C VAL A 35 9.45 -1.54 2.67
N HIS A 36 9.69 -2.75 3.17
CA HIS A 36 10.71 -3.68 2.67
C HIS A 36 10.03 -4.89 2.04
N ILE A 37 10.57 -5.47 0.97
CA ILE A 37 9.90 -6.62 0.31
C ILE A 37 9.70 -7.81 1.27
N PRO A 38 10.69 -8.23 2.07
CA PRO A 38 10.51 -9.40 2.95
C PRO A 38 9.46 -9.24 4.06
N MET A 39 9.05 -8.01 4.40
CA MET A 39 7.93 -7.83 5.35
C MET A 39 6.57 -8.08 4.70
N LEU A 40 6.48 -8.14 3.37
CA LEU A 40 5.22 -8.37 2.66
C LEU A 40 4.86 -9.86 2.58
N ASP A 41 5.86 -10.75 2.67
CA ASP A 41 5.70 -12.21 2.57
C ASP A 41 4.79 -12.82 3.66
N ILE A 42 4.57 -12.10 4.76
CA ILE A 42 3.72 -12.56 5.87
C ILE A 42 2.24 -12.19 5.71
N TYR A 43 1.89 -11.42 4.68
CA TYR A 43 0.53 -10.94 4.44
C TYR A 43 -0.16 -11.75 3.34
N ASP A 44 -1.42 -12.09 3.59
CA ASP A 44 -2.26 -12.82 2.64
C ASP A 44 -2.84 -11.89 1.56
N THR A 45 -2.94 -10.59 1.85
CA THR A 45 -3.54 -9.60 0.95
C THR A 45 -2.85 -8.26 1.11
N ILE A 46 -2.54 -7.63 -0.02
CA ILE A 46 -1.93 -6.31 -0.07
C ILE A 46 -2.84 -5.37 -0.84
N ILE A 47 -3.19 -4.26 -0.20
CA ILE A 47 -3.99 -3.18 -0.78
C ILE A 47 -3.06 -2.01 -1.03
N TYR A 48 -2.93 -1.57 -2.28
CA TYR A 48 -2.09 -0.44 -2.63
C TYR A 48 -2.89 0.82 -2.93
N GLY A 49 -2.60 1.90 -2.20
CA GLY A 49 -3.15 3.24 -2.42
C GLY A 49 -2.10 4.19 -3.00
N GLY A 50 -2.32 4.69 -4.21
CA GLY A 50 -1.42 5.64 -4.85
C GLY A 50 -2.16 6.63 -5.74
N SER A 51 -1.53 7.77 -6.01
CA SER A 51 -2.03 8.70 -7.03
C SER A 51 -1.81 8.13 -8.42
N VAL A 52 -2.79 8.32 -9.31
CA VAL A 52 -2.67 7.97 -10.72
C VAL A 52 -2.04 9.12 -11.49
N HIS A 53 -1.04 8.81 -12.31
CA HIS A 53 -0.42 9.77 -13.22
C HIS A 53 -0.12 9.08 -14.55
N ILE A 54 -0.63 9.62 -15.66
CA ILE A 54 -0.46 9.06 -17.02
C ILE A 54 -0.81 7.55 -17.02
N SER A 55 -1.98 7.22 -16.47
CA SER A 55 -2.50 5.85 -16.39
C SER A 55 -1.68 4.85 -15.55
N GLU A 56 -0.60 5.27 -14.89
CA GLU A 56 0.13 4.44 -13.93
C GLU A 56 -0.19 4.85 -12.49
N ILE A 57 -0.29 3.88 -11.60
CA ILE A 57 -0.34 4.15 -10.16
C ILE A 57 1.09 4.38 -9.67
N ILE A 58 1.39 5.58 -9.18
CA ILE A 58 2.76 5.93 -8.79
C ILE A 58 3.21 5.05 -7.62
N GLY A 59 4.30 4.31 -7.81
CA GLY A 59 4.96 3.50 -6.79
C GLY A 59 4.45 2.05 -6.69
N VAL A 60 3.43 1.66 -7.47
CA VAL A 60 2.90 0.29 -7.45
C VAL A 60 3.92 -0.76 -7.92
N LYS A 61 4.89 -0.34 -8.75
CA LYS A 61 5.98 -1.20 -9.27
C LYS A 61 6.79 -1.87 -8.16
N LEU A 62 6.94 -1.22 -7.00
CA LEU A 62 7.61 -1.83 -5.84
C LEU A 62 6.95 -3.16 -5.45
N ILE A 63 5.63 -3.25 -5.56
CA ILE A 63 4.88 -4.46 -5.21
C ILE A 63 4.85 -5.41 -6.42
N THR A 64 4.43 -4.91 -7.58
CA THR A 64 4.18 -5.78 -8.76
C THR A 64 5.45 -6.37 -9.38
N GLU A 65 6.63 -5.80 -9.15
CA GLU A 65 7.91 -6.33 -9.65
C GLU A 65 8.65 -7.20 -8.64
N ASN A 66 8.18 -7.26 -7.39
CA ASN A 66 8.87 -7.96 -6.29
C ASN A 66 8.00 -9.03 -5.63
N MET A 67 6.80 -9.29 -6.17
CA MET A 67 5.86 -10.28 -5.68
C MET A 67 5.37 -11.12 -6.86
N ASP A 68 5.39 -12.44 -6.70
CA ASP A 68 4.97 -13.43 -7.69
C ASP A 68 3.46 -13.72 -7.66
#